data_AF-A0A7R9G856-F1
#
_entry.id   AF-A0A7R9G856-F1
#
_cell.length_a   1.000
_cell.length_b   1.000
_cell.length_c   1.000
_cell.angle_alpha   90.00
_cell.angle_beta   90.00
_cell.angle_gamma   90.00
#
_symmetry.space_group_name_H-M   'P 1'
#
loop_
_entity.id
_entity.type
_entity.pdbx_description
1 polymer ?
#
loop_
_entity_poly.entity_id
_entity_poly.type
_entity_poly.pdbx_seq_one_letter_code
_entity_poly.pdbx_strand_id
1 'polypeptide(L)'
;HTTSDRYNCDWWKLREKYQGVEPPTHRTEDNFDPGAKYHIIASVPYIRYFVSYVIQFQFHRSLCEKAGQFDPEDPESKPLHECDIYQSTEAGNLLG
;
A
#
# COMPACT_ATOMS: atom_id res chain seq x y z
N HIS A 1 -12.08 -8.59 -20.56
CA HIS A 1 -13.11 -8.87 -19.54
C HIS A 1 -12.93 -10.28 -19.04
N THR A 2 -13.01 -10.49 -17.72
CA THR A 2 -12.94 -11.83 -17.10
C THR A 2 -14.34 -12.41 -16.98
N THR A 3 -14.54 -13.62 -17.50
CA THR A 3 -15.78 -14.40 -17.40
C THR A 3 -15.77 -15.28 -16.16
N SER A 4 -16.93 -15.77 -15.72
CA SER A 4 -17.06 -16.54 -14.47
C SER A 4 -16.26 -17.83 -14.45
N ASP A 5 -16.12 -18.49 -15.61
CA ASP A 5 -15.31 -19.69 -15.82
C ASP A 5 -13.79 -19.42 -15.80
N ARG A 6 -13.38 -18.18 -15.51
CA ARG A 6 -11.98 -17.76 -15.49
C ARG A 6 -11.57 -16.96 -14.26
N TYR A 7 -12.43 -16.87 -13.25
CA TYR A 7 -12.19 -16.02 -12.09
C TYR A 7 -10.92 -16.41 -11.35
N ASN A 8 -10.68 -17.70 -11.14
CA ASN A 8 -9.54 -18.14 -10.35
C ASN A 8 -8.23 -18.04 -11.12
N CYS A 9 -8.23 -18.44 -12.40
CA CYS A 9 -7.05 -18.34 -13.25
C CYS A 9 -6.65 -16.88 -13.50
N ASP A 10 -7.60 -15.99 -13.80
CA ASP A 10 -7.27 -14.58 -14.02
C ASP A 10 -6.83 -13.88 -12.72
N TRP A 11 -7.33 -14.30 -11.56
CA TRP A 11 -6.80 -13.86 -10.27
C TRP A 11 -5.31 -14.22 -10.13
N TRP A 12 -4.95 -15.49 -10.35
CA TRP A 12 -3.55 -15.92 -10.24
C TRP A 12 -2.65 -15.28 -11.31
N LYS A 13 -3.13 -15.07 -12.54
CA LYS A 13 -2.40 -14.31 -13.56
C LYS A 13 -2.03 -12.90 -13.10
N LEU A 14 -2.93 -12.21 -12.38
CA LEU A 14 -2.64 -10.88 -11.83
C LEU A 14 -1.64 -10.95 -10.68
N ARG A 15 -1.77 -11.95 -9.79
CA ARG A 15 -0.85 -12.17 -8.67
C ARG A 15 0.57 -12.44 -9.17
N GLU A 16 0.71 -13.30 -10.17
CA GLU A 16 1.99 -13.60 -10.81
C GLU A 16 2.56 -12.37 -11.51
N LYS A 17 1.78 -11.73 -12.38
CA LYS A 17 2.24 -10.58 -13.19
C LYS A 17 2.74 -9.40 -12.34
N TYR A 18 2.03 -9.05 -11.27
CA TYR A 18 2.32 -7.83 -10.50
C TYR A 18 3.10 -8.09 -9.21
N GLN A 19 3.11 -9.33 -8.70
CA GLN A 19 3.74 -9.64 -7.42
C GLN A 19 4.78 -10.76 -7.51
N GLY A 20 4.86 -11.50 -8.62
CA GLY A 20 5.83 -12.57 -8.82
C GLY A 20 5.60 -13.78 -7.90
N VAL A 21 4.34 -14.06 -7.52
CA VAL A 21 3.99 -15.17 -6.63
C VAL A 21 2.96 -16.10 -7.26
N GLU A 22 3.04 -17.38 -6.91
CA GLU A 22 2.18 -18.46 -7.40
C GLU A 22 1.60 -19.28 -6.23
N PRO A 23 0.50 -20.06 -6.45
CA PRO A 23 0.01 -20.95 -5.41
C PRO A 23 0.98 -22.13 -5.19
N PRO A 24 1.10 -22.65 -3.96
CA PRO A 24 2.02 -23.75 -3.65
C PRO A 24 1.60 -25.11 -4.25
N THR A 25 0.36 -25.21 -4.76
CA THR A 25 -0.19 -26.40 -5.39
C THR A 25 -1.02 -26.00 -6.59
N HIS A 26 -1.24 -26.92 -7.53
CA HIS A 26 -2.10 -26.68 -8.69
C HIS A 26 -3.52 -26.23 -8.26
N ARG A 27 -4.05 -25.20 -8.94
CA ARG A 27 -5.39 -24.63 -8.72
C ARG A 27 -6.18 -24.73 -10.02
N THR A 28 -7.47 -25.00 -9.91
CA THR A 28 -8.42 -25.06 -11.04
C THR A 28 -9.53 -24.03 -10.85
N GLU A 29 -10.47 -23.96 -11.79
CA GLU A 29 -11.68 -23.13 -11.68
C GLU A 29 -12.75 -23.75 -10.77
N ASP A 30 -12.54 -24.97 -10.25
CA ASP A 30 -13.33 -25.50 -9.12
C ASP A 30 -12.95 -24.80 -7.80
N ASN A 31 -11.91 -23.96 -7.82
CA ASN A 31 -11.49 -23.13 -6.69
C ASN A 31 -11.90 -21.68 -6.90
N PHE A 32 -12.01 -20.93 -5.81
CA PHE A 32 -12.24 -19.48 -5.83
C PHE A 32 -11.38 -18.79 -4.78
N ASP A 33 -10.08 -18.68 -5.06
CA ASP A 33 -9.07 -18.13 -4.17
C ASP A 33 -9.20 -16.63 -3.84
N PRO A 34 -9.80 -15.76 -4.70
CA PRO A 34 -10.13 -14.39 -4.29
C PRO A 34 -10.96 -14.35 -3.00
N GLY A 35 -11.84 -15.34 -2.79
CA GLY A 35 -12.69 -15.44 -1.59
C GLY A 35 -11.91 -15.60 -0.28
N ALA A 36 -10.63 -15.99 -0.32
CA ALA A 36 -9.80 -16.12 0.88
C ALA A 36 -9.32 -14.77 1.46
N LYS A 37 -9.52 -13.65 0.74
CA LYS A 37 -9.17 -12.31 1.23
C LYS A 37 -10.41 -11.60 1.78
N TYR A 38 -10.36 -11.23 3.07
CA TYR A 38 -11.46 -10.54 3.78
C TYR A 38 -12.15 -9.43 2.97
N HIS A 39 -11.38 -8.51 2.39
CA HIS A 39 -11.94 -7.35 1.67
C HIS A 39 -12.79 -7.71 0.47
N ILE A 40 -12.57 -8.88 -0.14
CA ILE A 40 -13.34 -9.37 -1.28
C ILE A 40 -14.72 -9.84 -0.79
N ILE A 41 -14.76 -10.72 0.22
CA ILE A 41 -16.04 -11.23 0.76
C ILE A 41 -16.83 -10.16 1.53
N ALA A 42 -16.16 -9.18 2.13
CA ALA A 42 -16.78 -8.08 2.85
C ALA A 42 -17.15 -6.90 1.93
N SER A 43 -16.89 -6.99 0.62
CA SER A 43 -17.14 -5.90 -0.35
C SER A 43 -16.52 -4.56 0.06
N VAL A 44 -15.31 -4.62 0.64
CA VAL A 44 -14.55 -3.44 1.06
C VAL A 44 -13.56 -3.05 -0.04
N PRO A 45 -13.66 -1.84 -0.63
CA PRO A 45 -12.74 -1.40 -1.69
C PRO A 45 -11.26 -1.43 -1.27
N TYR A 46 -10.42 -2.15 -2.03
CA TYR A 46 -8.99 -2.34 -1.70
C TYR A 46 -8.08 -1.19 -2.16
N ILE A 47 -8.51 -0.38 -3.14
CA ILE A 47 -7.72 0.73 -3.71
C ILE A 47 -7.26 1.75 -2.66
N ARG A 48 -7.99 1.86 -1.55
CA ARG A 48 -7.64 2.71 -0.41
C ARG A 48 -6.24 2.41 0.14
N TYR A 49 -5.83 1.14 0.15
CA TYR A 49 -4.50 0.76 0.64
C TYR A 49 -3.44 1.24 -0.33
N PHE A 50 -3.60 0.98 -1.63
CA PHE A 50 -2.66 1.43 -2.66
C PHE A 50 -2.44 2.94 -2.60
N VAL A 51 -3.53 3.72 -2.54
CA VAL A 51 -3.44 5.18 -2.42
C VAL A 51 -2.78 5.58 -1.09
N SER A 52 -3.21 4.97 0.03
CA SER A 52 -2.63 5.23 1.35
C SER A 52 -1.12 5.03 1.37
N TYR A 53 -0.62 3.92 0.80
CA TYR A 53 0.81 3.62 0.77
C TYR A 53 1.63 4.65 -0.03
N VAL A 54 1.02 5.40 -0.94
CA VAL A 54 1.70 6.49 -1.66
C VAL A 54 1.60 7.80 -0.88
N ILE A 55 0.39 8.21 -0.51
CA ILE A 55 0.16 9.52 0.13
C ILE A 55 0.72 9.60 1.54
N GLN A 56 0.83 8.47 2.25
CA GLN A 56 1.43 8.45 3.59
C GLN A 56 2.87 8.96 3.58
N PHE A 57 3.65 8.70 2.51
CA PHE A 57 5.01 9.21 2.39
C PHE A 57 5.07 10.66 1.93
N GLN A 58 4.05 11.14 1.21
CA GLN A 58 3.91 12.56 0.90
C GLN A 58 3.64 13.36 2.18
N PHE A 59 2.71 12.88 3.02
CA PHE A 59 2.45 13.48 4.33
C PHE A 59 3.65 13.35 5.26
N HIS A 60 4.23 12.15 5.40
CA HIS A 60 5.42 11.94 6.23
C HIS A 60 6.54 12.91 5.85
N ARG A 61 6.87 13.02 4.55
CA ARG A 61 7.86 13.99 4.06
C ARG A 61 7.51 15.42 4.47
N SER A 62 6.32 15.93 4.12
CA SER A 62 5.95 17.32 4.43
C SER A 62 5.93 17.62 5.93
N LEU A 63 5.48 16.67 6.74
CA LEU A 63 5.47 16.82 8.21
C LEU A 63 6.88 16.78 8.80
N CYS A 64 7.78 15.95 8.25
CA CYS A 64 9.18 15.90 8.65
C CYS A 64 9.94 17.19 8.30
N GLU A 65 9.70 17.75 7.11
CA GLU A 65 10.22 19.07 6.74
C GLU A 65 9.72 20.13 7.74
N LYS A 66 8.43 20.08 8.08
CA LYS A 66 7.82 21.03 9.01
C LYS A 66 8.28 20.85 10.46
N ALA A 67 8.61 19.63 10.87
CA ALA A 67 9.20 19.34 12.18
C ALA A 67 10.72 19.65 12.24
N GLY A 68 11.34 20.04 11.12
CA GLY A 68 12.79 20.24 11.04
C GLY A 68 13.59 18.95 11.16
N GLN A 69 12.97 17.79 10.87
CA GLN A 69 13.53 16.43 11.00
C GLN A 69 13.87 15.79 9.65
N PHE A 70 13.60 16.49 8.55
CA PHE A 70 14.05 16.14 7.20
C PHE A 70 14.47 17.42 6.48
N ASP A 71 15.60 17.38 5.78
CA ASP A 71 16.07 18.46 4.91
C ASP A 71 16.12 17.94 3.46
N PRO A 72 15.30 18.48 2.55
CA PRO A 72 15.30 18.03 1.15
C PRO A 72 16.57 18.46 0.39
N GLU A 73 17.27 19.49 0.84
CA GLU A 73 18.53 19.96 0.23
C GLU A 73 19.75 19.22 0.79
N ASP A 74 19.64 18.64 1.99
CA ASP A 74 20.66 17.76 2.60
C ASP A 74 20.06 16.50 3.24
N PRO A 75 19.64 15.52 2.42
CA PRO A 75 18.95 14.31 2.91
C PRO A 75 19.83 13.38 3.75
N GLU A 76 21.16 13.53 3.69
CA GLU A 76 22.10 12.68 4.43
C GLU A 76 22.25 13.15 5.89
N SER A 77 22.12 14.45 6.18
CA SER A 77 22.19 14.94 7.56
C SER A 77 20.92 14.67 8.37
N LYS A 78 19.77 14.60 7.69
CA LYS A 78 18.47 14.30 8.29
C LYS A 78 17.67 13.37 7.36
N PRO A 79 17.97 12.07 7.34
CA PRO A 79 17.31 11.15 6.43
C PRO A 79 15.84 10.93 6.80
N LEU A 80 14.97 10.91 5.79
CA LEU A 80 13.51 10.81 5.98
C LEU A 80 13.07 9.56 6.77
N HIS A 81 13.83 8.47 6.68
CA HIS A 81 13.53 7.21 7.37
C HIS A 81 13.87 7.24 8.86
N GLU A 82 14.61 8.24 9.34
CA GLU A 82 14.92 8.46 10.76
C GLU A 82 14.07 9.57 11.39
N CYS A 83 13.29 10.30 10.59
CA CYS A 83 12.43 11.37 11.07
C CYS A 83 11.42 10.90 12.13
N ASP A 84 11.33 11.64 13.22
CA ASP A 84 10.28 11.51 14.25
C ASP A 84 9.56 12.86 14.45
N ILE A 85 8.25 12.89 14.19
CA ILE A 85 7.40 14.10 14.34
C ILE A 85 6.82 14.25 15.75
N TYR A 86 7.20 13.39 16.69
CA TYR A 86 6.76 13.47 18.09
C TYR A 86 7.01 14.88 18.68
N GLN A 87 6.01 15.41 19.39
CA GLN A 87 6.00 16.75 20.00
C GLN A 87 6.16 17.94 19.03
N SER A 88 6.09 17.74 17.71
CA SER A 88 6.08 18.85 16.75
C SER A 88 4.69 19.46 16.62
N THR A 89 4.46 20.57 17.33
CA THR A 89 3.23 21.37 17.19
C THR A 89 3.12 21.98 15.79
N GLU A 90 4.24 22.33 15.16
CA GLU A 90 4.27 22.84 13.80
C GLU A 90 3.79 21.81 12.77
N ALA A 91 4.20 20.55 12.90
CA ALA A 91 3.72 19.46 12.05
C ALA A 91 2.24 19.17 12.33
N GLY A 92 1.81 19.14 13.60
CA GLY A 92 0.41 18.96 13.98
C GLY A 92 -0.51 20.01 13.36
N ASN A 93 -0.13 21.29 13.43
CA ASN A 93 -0.89 22.39 12.84
C ASN A 93 -0.98 22.30 11.30
N LEU A 94 0.03 21.72 10.65
CA LEU A 94 0.01 21.50 9.19
C LEU A 94 -0.88 20.32 8.80
N LEU A 95 -0.93 19.27 9.63
CA LEU A 95 -1.73 18.06 9.36
C LEU A 95 -3.24 18.33 9.39
N GLY A 96 -3.68 19.22 10.28
CA GLY A 96 -5.08 19.62 10.44
C GLY A 96 -5.64 19.37 11.84
#